data_AF-A0ABD2PYF9-F1
#
_entry.id   AF-A0ABD2PYF9-F1
#
_cell.length_a   1.000
_cell.length_b   1.000
_cell.length_c   1.000
_cell.angle_alpha   90.00
_cell.angle_beta   90.00
_cell.angle_gamma   90.00
#
_symmetry.space_group_name_H-M   'P 1'
#
loop_
_entity.id
_entity.type
_entity.pdbx_description
1 polymer ?
#
loop_
_entity_poly.entity_id
_entity_poly.type
_entity_poly.pdbx_seq_one_letter_code
_entity_poly.pdbx_strand_id
1 'polypeptide(L)'
;MQLRNCSALLPSLLSLLRAACDSGKIGYKAVELCVCSVRNLCYSLQEVSDPAYEVRQHQQQQHSIKPVLKIFGHAKSAKHKPDAVSVPDLSRDSTVALLWQPATITSILKLLRNSSNPVTLEAAAGTIQNLTAGDWTPSRLVRAEVRKQNGLQLLITLLKASLEKISCAAASALRNLTLEEETRQALGQHSLAFLLMIELLSKKF
;
A
#
# COMPACT_ATOMS: atom_id res chain seq x y z
N MET A 1 -4.65 -14.23 13.13
CA MET A 1 -3.60 -13.36 13.71
C MET A 1 -2.38 -14.09 14.27
N GLN A 2 -2.42 -15.40 14.55
CA GLN A 2 -1.30 -16.13 15.20
C GLN A 2 0.02 -16.17 14.39
N LEU A 3 -0.03 -16.12 13.06
CA LEU A 3 1.19 -16.22 12.22
C LEU A 3 2.10 -14.99 12.30
N ARG A 4 1.57 -13.78 12.58
CA ARG A 4 2.38 -12.55 12.72
C ARG A 4 3.19 -12.52 14.02
N ASN A 5 2.72 -13.26 15.03
CA ASN A 5 3.36 -13.34 16.35
C ASN A 5 4.42 -14.45 16.40
N CYS A 6 4.57 -15.25 15.34
CA CYS A 6 5.67 -16.19 15.22
C CYS A 6 6.95 -15.42 14.88
N SER A 7 7.78 -15.19 15.91
CA SER A 7 8.94 -14.29 15.87
C SER A 7 9.94 -14.58 14.75
N ALA A 8 10.10 -15.85 14.38
CA ALA A 8 11.03 -16.27 13.32
C ALA A 8 10.41 -16.30 11.91
N LEU A 9 9.09 -16.47 11.79
CA LEU A 9 8.46 -16.72 10.49
C LEU A 9 8.66 -15.54 9.53
N LEU A 10 8.29 -14.33 9.96
CA LEU A 10 8.36 -13.16 9.11
C LEU A 10 9.81 -12.81 8.71
N PRO A 11 10.80 -12.75 9.61
CA PRO A 11 12.20 -12.54 9.24
C PRO A 11 12.71 -13.59 8.25
N SER A 12 12.36 -14.87 8.43
CA SER A 12 12.78 -15.94 7.52
C SER A 12 12.17 -15.77 6.12
N LEU A 13 10.88 -15.44 6.02
CA LEU A 13 10.22 -15.16 4.74
C LEU A 13 10.87 -13.98 4.02
N LEU A 14 11.11 -12.87 4.72
CA LEU A 14 11.75 -11.68 4.13
C LEU A 14 13.19 -11.95 3.72
N SER A 15 13.94 -12.71 4.51
CA SER A 15 15.31 -13.13 4.19
C SER A 15 15.35 -13.99 2.93
N LEU A 16 14.43 -14.94 2.79
CA LEU A 16 14.31 -15.79 1.60
C LEU A 16 13.98 -14.96 0.36
N LEU A 17 13.01 -14.05 0.45
CA LEU A 17 12.65 -13.17 -0.68
C LEU A 17 13.83 -12.30 -1.11
N ARG A 18 14.55 -11.72 -0.14
CA ARG A 18 15.73 -10.91 -0.43
C ARG A 18 16.82 -11.74 -1.10
N ALA A 19 17.16 -12.90 -0.55
CA ALA A 19 18.16 -13.79 -1.14
C ALA A 19 17.79 -14.25 -2.55
N ALA A 20 16.52 -14.56 -2.80
CA ALA A 20 16.02 -14.92 -4.12
C ALA A 20 16.13 -13.74 -5.11
N CYS A 21 15.79 -12.52 -4.67
CA CYS A 21 15.93 -11.32 -5.49
C CYS A 21 17.40 -10.99 -5.82
N ASP A 22 18.30 -11.14 -4.85
CA ASP A 22 19.71 -10.81 -5.01
C ASP A 22 20.46 -11.86 -5.85
N SER A 23 20.02 -13.12 -5.82
CA SER A 23 20.57 -14.20 -6.65
C SER A 23 19.86 -14.39 -8.00
N GLY A 24 18.85 -13.59 -8.32
CA GLY A 24 18.04 -13.72 -9.56
C GLY A 24 17.14 -14.96 -9.60
N LYS A 25 17.06 -15.72 -8.51
CA LYS A 25 16.35 -16.99 -8.35
C LYS A 25 14.86 -16.78 -8.02
N ILE A 26 14.19 -15.89 -8.74
CA ILE A 26 12.82 -15.45 -8.43
C ILE A 26 11.72 -16.37 -8.98
N GLY A 27 12.06 -17.27 -9.93
CA GLY A 27 11.10 -18.17 -10.57
C GLY A 27 10.73 -19.42 -9.76
N TYR A 28 11.36 -19.64 -8.60
CA TYR A 28 11.11 -20.85 -7.80
C TYR A 28 9.75 -20.81 -7.10
N LYS A 29 9.11 -21.98 -6.99
CA LYS A 29 7.85 -22.15 -6.25
C LYS A 29 7.93 -21.66 -4.80
N ALA A 30 9.09 -21.79 -4.16
CA ALA A 30 9.33 -21.26 -2.81
C ALA A 30 9.14 -19.74 -2.73
N VAL A 31 9.57 -18.99 -3.76
CA VAL A 31 9.40 -17.52 -3.82
C VAL A 31 7.92 -17.18 -3.93
N GLU A 32 7.19 -17.90 -4.78
CA GLU A 32 5.74 -17.74 -4.95
C GLU A 32 4.99 -17.93 -3.62
N LEU A 33 5.23 -19.05 -2.92
CA LEU A 33 4.62 -19.34 -1.63
C LEU A 33 5.00 -18.29 -0.56
N CYS A 34 6.25 -17.83 -0.60
CA CYS A 34 6.77 -16.84 0.33
C CYS A 34 6.11 -15.48 0.13
N VAL A 35 6.02 -14.97 -1.11
CA VAL A 35 5.37 -13.69 -1.38
C VAL A 35 3.87 -13.74 -1.13
N CYS A 36 3.21 -14.88 -1.38
CA CYS A 36 1.80 -15.07 -1.02
C CYS A 36 1.58 -14.99 0.49
N SER A 37 2.49 -15.59 1.26
CA SER A 37 2.46 -15.53 2.73
C SER A 37 2.67 -14.10 3.21
N VAL A 38 3.66 -13.39 2.66
CA VAL A 38 3.92 -11.98 2.99
C VAL A 38 2.71 -11.10 2.65
N ARG A 39 2.07 -11.27 1.49
CA ARG A 39 0.83 -10.56 1.13
C ARG A 39 -0.24 -10.70 2.21
N ASN A 40 -0.47 -11.92 2.68
CA ASN A 40 -1.47 -12.22 3.71
C ASN A 40 -1.07 -11.59 5.06
N LEU A 41 0.23 -11.58 5.39
CA LEU A 41 0.75 -10.92 6.57
C LEU A 41 0.63 -9.39 6.50
N CYS A 42 0.52 -8.79 5.32
CA CYS A 42 0.28 -7.35 5.16
C CYS A 42 -1.20 -6.93 5.28
N TYR A 43 -2.15 -7.88 5.31
CA TYR A 43 -3.58 -7.56 5.30
C TYR A 43 -4.07 -6.87 6.59
N SER A 44 -4.83 -5.77 6.47
CA SER A 44 -5.42 -5.04 7.60
C SER A 44 -4.45 -4.70 8.74
N LEU A 45 -3.20 -4.33 8.42
CA LEU A 45 -2.20 -3.99 9.43
C LEU A 45 -2.63 -2.83 10.33
N GLN A 46 -3.34 -1.86 9.76
CA GLN A 46 -3.86 -0.69 10.47
C GLN A 46 -4.89 -1.07 11.55
N GLU A 47 -5.83 -1.97 11.25
CA GLU A 47 -6.85 -2.43 12.20
C GLU A 47 -6.25 -3.29 13.31
N VAL A 48 -5.21 -4.07 12.99
CA VAL A 48 -4.49 -4.86 14.00
C VAL A 48 -3.66 -3.97 14.92
N SER A 49 -3.01 -2.95 14.36
CA SER A 49 -2.24 -1.98 15.14
C SER A 49 -3.15 -1.10 15.99
N ASP A 50 -4.35 -0.81 15.52
CA ASP A 50 -5.29 0.11 16.13
C ASP A 50 -6.72 -0.38 15.90
N PRO A 51 -7.30 -1.13 16.85
CA PRO A 51 -8.64 -1.70 16.72
C PRO A 51 -9.76 -0.66 16.50
N ALA A 52 -9.53 0.61 16.87
CA ALA A 52 -10.48 1.69 16.65
C ALA A 52 -10.24 2.45 15.33
N TYR A 53 -9.32 1.98 14.48
CA TYR A 53 -8.92 2.66 13.25
C TYR A 53 -10.11 2.97 12.33
N GLU A 54 -10.99 1.99 12.11
CA GLU A 54 -12.17 2.18 11.28
C GLU A 54 -13.11 3.26 11.83
N VAL A 55 -13.35 3.25 13.14
CA VAL A 55 -14.23 4.25 13.79
C VAL A 55 -13.68 5.67 13.59
N ARG A 56 -12.36 5.84 13.74
CA ARG A 56 -11.70 7.14 13.52
C ARG A 56 -11.73 7.57 12.06
N GLN A 57 -11.53 6.65 11.13
CA GLN A 57 -11.64 6.93 9.68
C GLN A 57 -13.05 7.40 9.32
N HIS A 58 -14.10 6.74 9.81
CA HIS A 58 -15.49 7.14 9.55
C HIS A 58 -15.80 8.52 10.14
N GLN A 59 -15.32 8.83 11.33
CA GLN A 59 -15.49 10.16 11.94
C GLN A 59 -14.79 11.27 11.11
N GLN A 60 -13.58 11.02 10.62
CA GLN A 60 -12.85 11.98 9.77
C GLN A 60 -13.56 12.23 8.42
N GLN A 61 -14.15 11.18 7.82
CA GLN A 61 -14.94 11.33 6.59
C GLN A 61 -16.24 12.11 6.82
N GLN A 62 -16.92 11.89 7.95
CA GLN A 62 -18.14 12.64 8.32
C GLN A 62 -17.86 14.13 8.55
N HIS A 63 -16.73 14.49 9.16
CA HIS A 63 -16.34 15.90 9.34
C HIS A 63 -15.91 16.60 8.04
N SER A 64 -15.61 15.84 6.97
CA SER A 64 -15.27 16.38 5.65
C SER A 64 -16.50 16.70 4.79
N ILE A 65 -17.70 16.20 5.15
CA ILE A 65 -18.96 16.59 4.53
C ILE A 65 -19.51 17.82 5.28
N LYS A 66 -18.93 19.00 5.04
CA LYS A 66 -19.63 20.24 5.38
C LYS A 66 -20.75 20.45 4.35
N PRO A 67 -22.03 20.53 4.75
CA PRO A 67 -23.09 20.89 3.81
C PRO A 67 -22.81 22.30 3.26
N VAL A 68 -22.79 22.42 1.93
CA VAL A 68 -22.65 23.69 1.21
C VAL A 68 -23.93 24.49 1.37
N LEU A 69 -24.13 25.10 2.53
CA LEU A 69 -25.12 26.15 2.74
C LEU A 69 -24.60 27.09 3.84
N LYS A 70 -23.92 28.17 3.45
CA LYS A 70 -23.89 29.41 4.24
C LYS A 70 -23.52 30.61 3.36
N ILE A 71 -24.60 31.29 2.98
CA ILE A 71 -24.71 32.67 2.50
C ILE A 71 -24.14 33.62 3.57
N PHE A 72 -23.36 34.61 3.14
CA PHE A 72 -22.88 35.82 3.83
C PHE A 72 -22.59 35.77 5.35
N GLY A 73 -21.31 35.92 5.72
CA GLY A 73 -20.91 36.30 7.08
C GLY A 73 -19.40 36.32 7.27
N HIS A 74 -18.84 37.50 7.53
CA HIS A 74 -17.43 37.70 7.88
C HIS A 74 -17.10 36.97 9.20
N ALA A 75 -16.08 36.10 9.22
CA ALA A 75 -15.49 35.63 10.48
C ALA A 75 -14.02 35.21 10.33
N LYS A 76 -13.26 35.56 11.36
CA LYS A 76 -11.80 35.61 11.48
C LYS A 76 -11.14 34.22 11.42
N SER A 77 -9.95 34.17 10.81
CA SER A 77 -9.10 33.00 10.69
C SER A 77 -8.63 32.47 12.06
N ALA A 78 -9.15 31.33 12.49
CA ALA A 78 -8.58 30.56 13.58
C ALA A 78 -7.47 29.64 13.03
N LYS A 79 -6.23 29.85 13.50
CA LYS A 79 -5.09 28.96 13.24
C LYS A 79 -5.40 27.57 13.79
N HIS A 80 -5.60 26.60 12.89
CA HIS A 80 -5.65 25.19 13.25
C HIS A 80 -4.24 24.77 13.68
N LYS A 81 -4.06 24.46 14.97
CA LYS A 81 -2.93 23.63 15.40
C LYS A 81 -3.18 22.22 14.85
N PRO A 82 -2.18 21.54 14.28
CA PRO A 82 -2.30 20.11 14.01
C PRO A 82 -2.35 19.41 15.36
N ASP A 83 -3.46 18.74 15.65
CA ASP A 83 -3.57 17.84 16.79
C ASP A 83 -2.46 16.80 16.66
N ALA A 84 -1.60 16.76 17.69
CA ALA A 84 -0.56 15.76 17.82
C ALA A 84 -1.24 14.40 17.89
N VAL A 85 -1.28 13.70 16.75
CA VAL A 85 -1.69 12.31 16.67
C VAL A 85 -0.69 11.53 17.53
N SER A 86 -1.13 11.08 18.70
CA SER A 86 -0.41 10.13 19.52
C SER A 86 -0.22 8.86 18.69
N VAL A 87 0.93 8.78 18.03
CA VAL A 87 1.40 7.58 17.35
C VAL A 87 1.52 6.53 18.46
N PRO A 88 0.76 5.41 18.42
CA PRO A 88 1.08 4.28 19.27
C PRO A 88 2.53 3.94 18.96
N ASP A 89 3.36 3.84 19.99
CA ASP A 89 4.76 3.44 19.87
C ASP A 89 4.80 2.00 19.34
N LEU A 90 4.64 1.86 18.04
CA LEU A 90 5.04 0.70 17.26
C LEU A 90 6.56 0.74 17.31
N SER A 91 7.10 0.23 18.41
CA SER A 91 8.52 0.10 18.64
C SER A 91 9.19 -0.30 17.32
N ARG A 92 10.25 0.43 16.97
CA ARG A 92 11.13 0.14 15.83
C ARG A 92 11.66 -1.31 15.86
N ASP A 93 11.49 -2.00 16.98
CA ASP A 93 11.91 -3.36 17.28
C ASP A 93 10.82 -4.44 17.11
N SER A 94 9.58 -4.08 16.73
CA SER A 94 8.57 -5.12 16.46
C SER A 94 8.87 -5.84 15.14
N THR A 95 8.85 -7.18 15.15
CA THR A 95 9.07 -8.02 13.95
C THR A 95 8.16 -7.61 12.78
N VAL A 96 6.95 -7.14 13.07
CA VAL A 96 5.97 -6.69 12.08
C VAL A 96 6.44 -5.42 11.36
N ALA A 97 7.23 -4.56 12.01
CA ALA A 97 7.76 -3.34 11.39
C ALA A 97 8.69 -3.61 10.21
N LEU A 98 9.22 -4.83 10.09
CA LEU A 98 9.99 -5.28 8.93
C LEU A 98 9.17 -5.24 7.62
N LEU A 99 7.84 -5.36 7.68
CA LEU A 99 6.97 -5.41 6.50
C LEU A 99 6.97 -4.10 5.69
N TRP A 100 7.15 -2.96 6.35
CA TRP A 100 7.15 -1.64 5.71
C TRP A 100 8.53 -0.98 5.66
N GLN A 101 9.60 -1.75 5.89
CA GLN A 101 10.96 -1.23 5.70
C GLN A 101 11.30 -1.07 4.22
N PRO A 102 12.12 -0.07 3.85
CA PRO A 102 12.51 0.15 2.45
C PRO A 102 13.09 -1.07 1.75
N ALA A 103 13.89 -1.89 2.45
CA ALA A 103 14.46 -3.12 1.90
C ALA A 103 13.40 -4.16 1.50
N THR A 104 12.30 -4.25 2.25
CA THR A 104 11.16 -5.10 1.92
C THR A 104 10.47 -4.57 0.67
N ILE A 105 10.21 -3.26 0.60
CA ILE A 105 9.61 -2.62 -0.58
C ILE A 105 10.48 -2.84 -1.81
N THR A 106 11.80 -2.68 -1.71
CA THR A 106 12.74 -2.99 -2.80
C THR A 106 12.61 -4.43 -3.29
N SER A 107 12.50 -5.40 -2.38
CA SER A 107 12.37 -6.81 -2.76
C SER A 107 11.05 -7.07 -3.49
N ILE A 108 9.93 -6.51 -3.02
CA ILE A 108 8.63 -6.62 -3.69
C ILE A 108 8.66 -5.98 -5.09
N LEU A 109 9.25 -4.79 -5.23
CA LEU A 109 9.37 -4.12 -6.53
C LEU A 109 10.32 -4.87 -7.49
N LYS A 110 11.38 -5.53 -6.98
CA LYS A 110 12.23 -6.42 -7.79
C LYS A 110 11.42 -7.60 -8.35
N LEU A 111 10.51 -8.19 -7.56
CA LEU A 111 9.62 -9.25 -8.04
C LEU A 111 8.69 -8.74 -9.15
N LEU A 112 8.07 -7.58 -8.98
CA LEU A 112 7.20 -6.98 -10.01
C LEU A 112 7.96 -6.72 -11.31
N ARG A 113 9.23 -6.30 -11.22
CA ARG A 113 10.05 -5.97 -12.39
C ARG A 113 10.52 -7.21 -13.15
N ASN A 114 10.88 -8.27 -12.43
CA ASN A 114 11.68 -9.36 -12.99
C ASN A 114 10.90 -10.68 -13.13
N SER A 115 9.79 -10.86 -12.44
CA SER A 115 9.04 -12.12 -12.48
C SER A 115 8.18 -12.24 -13.73
N SER A 116 8.15 -13.42 -14.34
CA SER A 116 7.16 -13.83 -15.33
C SER A 116 6.08 -14.75 -14.75
N ASN A 117 6.24 -15.20 -13.49
CA ASN A 117 5.24 -16.04 -12.82
C ASN A 117 4.02 -15.18 -12.43
N PRO A 118 2.82 -15.48 -12.94
CA PRO A 118 1.63 -14.66 -12.70
C PRO A 118 1.19 -14.65 -11.24
N VAL A 119 1.35 -15.75 -10.51
CA VAL A 119 1.02 -15.82 -9.07
C VAL A 119 1.97 -14.94 -8.27
N THR A 120 3.25 -14.93 -8.63
CA THR A 120 4.25 -14.07 -7.97
C THR A 120 3.96 -12.58 -8.24
N LEU A 121 3.59 -12.23 -9.48
CA LEU A 121 3.22 -10.86 -9.84
C LEU A 121 1.94 -10.39 -9.13
N GLU A 122 0.90 -11.22 -9.12
CA GLU A 122 -0.35 -10.95 -8.38
C GLU A 122 -0.06 -10.75 -6.90
N ALA A 123 0.70 -11.66 -6.28
CA ALA A 123 1.01 -11.59 -4.86
C ALA A 123 1.87 -10.38 -4.49
N ALA A 124 2.86 -10.03 -5.31
CA ALA A 124 3.67 -8.84 -5.12
C ALA A 124 2.83 -7.55 -5.27
N ALA A 125 1.95 -7.47 -6.28
CA ALA A 125 1.08 -6.31 -6.47
C ALA A 125 0.08 -6.18 -5.32
N GLY A 126 -0.52 -7.29 -4.88
CA GLY A 126 -1.39 -7.35 -3.72
C GLY A 126 -0.67 -7.00 -2.41
N THR A 127 0.63 -7.29 -2.30
CA THR A 127 1.44 -6.88 -1.14
C THR A 127 1.56 -5.36 -1.08
N ILE A 128 1.85 -4.71 -2.22
CA ILE A 128 1.87 -3.24 -2.30
C ILE A 128 0.49 -2.65 -2.02
N GLN A 129 -0.57 -3.22 -2.59
CA GLN A 129 -1.95 -2.82 -2.32
C GLN A 129 -2.23 -2.81 -0.81
N ASN A 130 -1.94 -3.91 -0.11
CA ASN A 130 -2.17 -4.03 1.33
C ASN A 130 -1.33 -3.03 2.13
N LEU A 131 -0.04 -2.91 1.83
CA LEU A 131 0.86 -2.00 2.57
C LEU A 131 0.57 -0.52 2.35
N THR A 132 -0.06 -0.16 1.23
CA THR A 132 -0.41 1.23 0.91
C THR A 132 -1.81 1.62 1.37
N ALA A 133 -2.58 0.68 1.95
CA ALA A 133 -3.96 0.89 2.34
C ALA A 133 -4.11 1.74 3.60
N GLY A 134 -5.10 2.64 3.59
CA GLY A 134 -5.44 3.49 4.73
C GLY A 134 -4.55 4.73 4.88
N ASP A 135 -4.97 5.64 5.76
CA ASP A 135 -4.27 6.86 6.11
C ASP A 135 -3.64 6.75 7.51
N TRP A 136 -2.51 6.05 7.58
CA TRP A 136 -1.68 5.92 8.76
C TRP A 136 -0.21 5.93 8.38
N THR A 137 0.67 6.17 9.36
CA THR A 137 2.07 6.51 9.11
C THR A 137 2.84 5.45 8.30
N PRO A 138 2.78 4.14 8.61
CA PRO A 138 3.44 3.12 7.80
C PRO A 138 3.02 3.12 6.32
N SER A 139 1.72 3.25 6.02
CA SER A 139 1.27 3.31 4.63
C SER A 139 1.72 4.56 3.90
N ARG A 140 1.77 5.73 4.56
CA ARG A 140 2.39 6.94 3.99
C ARG A 140 3.85 6.72 3.62
N LEU A 141 4.63 6.09 4.52
CA LEU A 141 6.03 5.75 4.26
C LEU A 141 6.20 4.80 3.08
N VAL A 142 5.37 3.76 2.99
CA VAL A 142 5.41 2.82 1.87
C VAL A 142 5.04 3.51 0.56
N ARG A 143 4.01 4.37 0.54
CA ARG A 143 3.63 5.12 -0.67
C ARG A 143 4.77 6.01 -1.17
N ALA A 144 5.45 6.71 -0.26
CA ALA A 144 6.62 7.52 -0.59
C ALA A 144 7.78 6.66 -1.15
N GLU A 145 8.06 5.51 -0.53
CA GLU A 145 9.15 4.64 -0.96
C GLU A 145 8.87 3.96 -2.32
N VAL A 146 7.62 3.54 -2.56
CA VAL A 146 7.18 3.00 -3.86
C VAL A 146 7.38 4.04 -4.96
N ARG A 147 7.03 5.31 -4.70
CA ARG A 147 7.25 6.40 -5.65
C ARG A 147 8.73 6.61 -5.94
N LYS A 148 9.56 6.70 -4.88
CA LYS A 148 11.01 6.88 -4.97
C LYS A 148 11.69 5.79 -5.80
N GLN A 149 11.20 4.56 -5.75
CA GLN A 149 11.77 3.41 -6.44
C GLN A 149 11.13 3.11 -7.82
N ASN A 150 10.48 4.11 -8.45
CA ASN A 150 9.80 3.98 -9.74
C ASN A 150 8.69 2.91 -9.76
N GLY A 151 8.08 2.63 -8.61
CA GLY A 151 7.02 1.63 -8.49
C GLY A 151 5.74 2.00 -9.22
N LEU A 152 5.47 3.30 -9.43
CA LEU A 152 4.32 3.77 -10.22
C LEU A 152 4.37 3.21 -11.65
N GLN A 153 5.51 3.31 -12.33
CA GLN A 153 5.66 2.82 -13.71
C GLN A 153 5.51 1.30 -13.81
N LEU A 154 5.99 0.56 -12.80
CA LEU A 154 5.81 -0.88 -12.73
C LEU A 154 4.33 -1.25 -12.62
N LEU A 155 3.60 -0.62 -11.70
CA LEU A 155 2.17 -0.87 -11.51
C LEU A 155 1.34 -0.44 -12.72
N ILE A 156 1.67 0.68 -13.37
CA ILE A 156 1.05 1.13 -14.62
C ILE A 156 1.23 0.08 -15.72
N THR A 157 2.42 -0.51 -15.83
CA THR A 157 2.69 -1.56 -16.82
C THR A 157 1.82 -2.79 -16.56
N LEU A 158 1.65 -3.17 -15.29
CA LEU A 158 0.83 -4.32 -14.91
C LEU A 158 -0.67 -4.14 -15.12
N LEU A 159 -1.17 -2.91 -15.28
CA LEU A 159 -2.56 -2.69 -15.71
C LEU A 159 -2.88 -3.30 -17.07
N LYS A 160 -1.85 -3.50 -17.92
CA LYS A 160 -1.96 -4.11 -19.25
C LYS A 160 -1.81 -5.64 -19.21
N ALA A 161 -1.68 -6.24 -18.02
CA ALA A 161 -1.59 -7.69 -17.90
C ALA A 161 -2.88 -8.37 -18.38
N SER A 162 -2.74 -9.52 -19.04
CA SER A 162 -3.86 -10.31 -19.54
C SER A 162 -4.71 -10.93 -18.41
N LEU A 163 -4.11 -11.18 -17.25
CA LEU A 163 -4.77 -11.74 -16.09
C LEU A 163 -5.39 -10.63 -15.24
N GLU A 164 -6.72 -10.63 -15.16
CA GLU A 164 -7.50 -9.62 -14.43
C GLU A 164 -7.11 -9.49 -12.96
N LYS A 165 -6.71 -10.59 -12.31
CA LYS A 165 -6.25 -10.56 -10.91
C LYS A 165 -5.01 -9.65 -10.73
N ILE A 166 -4.09 -9.67 -11.69
CA ILE A 166 -2.88 -8.85 -11.66
C ILE A 166 -3.25 -7.38 -11.90
N SER A 167 -4.05 -7.10 -12.95
CA SER A 167 -4.43 -5.73 -13.27
C SER A 167 -5.31 -5.10 -12.19
N CYS A 168 -6.19 -5.88 -11.54
CA CYS A 168 -7.01 -5.43 -10.41
C CYS A 168 -6.17 -5.10 -9.17
N ALA A 169 -5.22 -5.97 -8.82
CA ALA A 169 -4.29 -5.72 -7.71
C ALA A 169 -3.44 -4.45 -7.98
N ALA A 170 -2.94 -4.30 -9.20
CA ALA A 170 -2.19 -3.12 -9.61
C ALA A 170 -3.03 -1.83 -9.59
N ALA A 171 -4.26 -1.88 -10.11
CA ALA A 171 -5.20 -0.75 -10.06
C ALA A 171 -5.50 -0.33 -8.63
N SER A 172 -5.76 -1.30 -7.75
CA SER A 172 -6.04 -1.03 -6.34
C SER A 172 -4.83 -0.43 -5.60
N ALA A 173 -3.62 -0.93 -5.88
CA ALA A 173 -2.39 -0.33 -5.36
C ALA A 173 -2.20 1.12 -5.85
N LEU A 174 -2.44 1.38 -7.14
CA LEU A 174 -2.37 2.73 -7.70
C LEU A 174 -3.40 3.67 -7.09
N ARG A 175 -4.64 3.21 -6.88
CA ARG A 175 -5.68 3.95 -6.15
C ARG A 175 -5.17 4.39 -4.78
N ASN A 176 -4.60 3.46 -4.01
CA ASN A 176 -4.04 3.77 -2.70
C ASN A 176 -2.88 4.78 -2.79
N LEU A 177 -2.02 4.66 -3.80
CA LEU A 177 -0.89 5.58 -4.03
C LEU A 177 -1.36 7.01 -4.35
N THR A 178 -2.54 7.19 -4.96
CA THR A 178 -3.14 8.51 -5.25
C THR A 178 -3.70 9.24 -4.03
N LEU A 179 -3.70 8.61 -2.85
CA LEU A 179 -3.99 9.32 -1.60
C LEU A 179 -2.96 10.46 -1.37
N GLU A 180 -1.73 10.30 -1.86
CA GLU A 180 -0.71 11.34 -1.79
C GLU A 180 -0.84 12.33 -2.95
N GLU A 181 -0.79 13.62 -2.62
CA GLU A 181 -0.89 14.73 -3.58
C GLU A 181 0.18 14.64 -4.67
N GLU A 182 1.43 14.33 -4.33
CA GLU A 182 2.50 14.28 -5.34
C GLU A 182 2.30 13.13 -6.33
N THR A 183 1.65 12.04 -5.90
CA THR A 183 1.29 10.95 -6.82
C THR A 183 0.21 11.42 -7.80
N ARG A 184 -0.81 12.16 -7.33
CA ARG A 184 -1.85 12.73 -8.21
C ARG A 184 -1.25 13.69 -9.21
N GLN A 185 -0.32 14.55 -8.79
CA GLN A 185 0.38 15.48 -9.68
C GLN A 185 1.25 14.75 -10.70
N ALA A 186 2.00 13.71 -10.29
CA ALA A 186 2.83 12.92 -11.19
C ALA A 186 2.01 12.18 -12.26
N LEU A 187 0.77 11.80 -11.94
CA LEU A 187 -0.16 11.19 -12.90
C LEU A 187 -0.93 12.25 -13.72
N GLY A 188 -1.00 13.50 -13.24
CA GLY A 188 -1.97 14.57 -13.49
C GLY A 188 -2.12 15.18 -14.88
N GLN A 189 -1.37 14.77 -15.90
CA GLN A 189 -1.47 15.37 -17.24
C GLN A 189 -2.19 14.50 -18.30
N HIS A 190 -2.45 13.22 -18.01
CA HIS A 190 -3.17 12.28 -18.90
C HIS A 190 -4.22 11.42 -18.15
N SER A 191 -4.61 11.80 -16.94
CA SER A 191 -5.02 10.87 -15.89
C SER A 191 -6.51 10.71 -15.63
N LEU A 192 -7.40 11.53 -16.19
CA LEU A 192 -8.84 11.37 -15.90
C LEU A 192 -9.34 9.99 -16.36
N ALA A 193 -8.95 9.57 -17.58
CA ALA A 193 -9.24 8.23 -18.10
C ALA A 193 -8.51 7.11 -17.32
N PHE A 194 -7.30 7.39 -16.84
CA PHE A 194 -6.51 6.46 -16.05
C PHE A 194 -7.10 6.23 -14.65
N LEU A 195 -7.58 7.29 -14.00
CA LEU A 195 -8.29 7.24 -12.73
C LEU A 195 -9.65 6.56 -12.89
N LEU A 196 -10.36 6.82 -13.99
CA LEU A 196 -11.60 6.13 -14.32
C LEU A 196 -11.35 4.62 -14.55
N MET A 197 -10.28 4.25 -15.24
CA MET A 197 -9.86 2.85 -15.41
C MET A 197 -9.55 2.18 -14.08
N ILE A 198 -8.83 2.87 -13.18
CA ILE A 198 -8.57 2.39 -11.83
C ILE A 198 -9.88 2.18 -11.05
N GLU A 199 -10.80 3.15 -11.10
CA GLU A 199 -12.10 3.02 -10.45
C GLU A 199 -12.89 1.83 -11.00
N LEU A 200 -12.99 1.69 -12.32
CA LEU A 200 -13.74 0.63 -12.99
C LEU A 200 -13.16 -0.77 -12.70
N LEU A 201 -11.83 -0.91 -12.70
CA LEU A 201 -11.18 -2.18 -12.37
C LEU A 201 -11.32 -2.53 -10.88
N SER A 202 -11.42 -1.52 -10.01
CA SER A 202 -11.50 -1.74 -8.57
C SER A 202 -12.92 -1.91 -8.01
N LYS A 203 -13.97 -1.56 -8.77
CA LYS A 203 -15.40 -1.74 -8.39
C LYS A 203 -15.96 -3.13 -8.72
N LYS A 204 -15.16 -4.01 -9.34
CA LYS A 204 -15.57 -5.39 -9.65
C LYS A 204 -15.47 -6.36 -8.46
N PHE A 205 -15.06 -5.89 -7.28
CA PHE A 205 -14.89 -6.69 -6.06
C PHE A 205 -15.25 -5.89 -4.81
#